data_AF-A0A7I7QJZ2-F1
#
_entry.id   AF-A0A7I7QJZ2-F1
#
_cell.length_a   1.000
_cell.length_b   1.000
_cell.length_c   1.000
_cell.angle_alpha   90.00
_cell.angle_beta   90.00
_cell.angle_gamma   90.00
#
_symmetry.space_group_name_H-M   'P 1'
#
loop_
_entity.id
_entity.type
_entity.pdbx_description
1 polymer ?
#
loop_
_entity_poly.entity_id
_entity_poly.type
_entity_poly.pdbx_seq_one_letter_code
_entity_poly.pdbx_strand_id
1 'polypeptide(L)'
;MPEASSVMERLRGTVRRCPHGVLVAADGGDVPQTWVLMQPCWPDRTPVGTAQWIGPVVDRRDARELCSWVESGEWEVAALPARLRSRPTG
;
A
#
# COMPACT_ATOMS: atom_id res chain seq x y z
N MET A 1 -15.08 3.24 14.59
CA MET A 1 -14.91 2.56 13.28
C MET A 1 -13.42 2.41 13.06
N PRO A 2 -12.84 1.20 12.96
CA PRO A 2 -11.40 1.06 12.87
C PRO A 2 -10.91 1.65 11.54
N GLU A 3 -9.98 2.62 11.60
CA GLU A 3 -9.44 3.32 10.44
C GLU A 3 -8.79 2.39 9.42
N ALA A 4 -8.24 1.27 9.86
CA ALA A 4 -7.61 0.24 9.01
C ALA A 4 -8.55 -0.30 7.92
N SER A 5 -9.84 -0.48 8.23
CA SER A 5 -10.84 -0.93 7.23
C SER A 5 -11.07 0.15 6.16
N SER A 6 -11.05 1.43 6.54
CA SER A 6 -11.21 2.55 5.61
C SER A 6 -9.99 2.73 4.69
N VAL A 7 -8.78 2.45 5.19
CA VAL A 7 -7.55 2.47 4.39
C VAL A 7 -7.56 1.37 3.33
N MET A 8 -7.94 0.14 3.72
CA MET A 8 -7.99 -0.98 2.79
C MET A 8 -9.07 -0.84 1.72
N GLU A 9 -10.25 -0.32 2.08
CA GLU A 9 -11.30 -0.06 1.09
C GLU A 9 -10.87 1.02 0.07
N ARG A 10 -10.13 2.04 0.51
CA ARG A 10 -9.55 3.05 -0.40
C ARG A 10 -8.50 2.44 -1.31
N LEU A 11 -7.55 1.66 -0.76
CA LEU A 11 -6.52 0.98 -1.55
C LEU A 11 -7.13 0.03 -2.57
N ARG A 12 -8.14 -0.75 -2.20
CA ARG A 12 -8.87 -1.62 -3.14
C ARG A 12 -9.50 -0.84 -4.28
N GLY A 13 -10.12 0.30 -3.98
CA GLY A 13 -10.70 1.18 -5.01
C GLY A 13 -9.65 1.71 -5.98
N THR A 14 -8.51 2.15 -5.47
CA THR A 14 -7.38 2.64 -6.26
C THR A 14 -6.73 1.54 -7.11
N VAL A 15 -6.43 0.38 -6.53
CA VAL A 15 -5.83 -0.76 -7.25
C VAL A 15 -6.73 -1.23 -8.39
N ARG A 16 -8.06 -1.24 -8.19
CA ARG A 16 -9.01 -1.59 -9.26
C ARG A 16 -9.03 -0.61 -10.42
N ARG A 17 -8.61 0.65 -10.22
CA ARG A 17 -8.53 1.68 -11.25
C ARG A 17 -7.13 1.78 -11.88
N CYS A 18 -6.13 1.16 -11.27
CA CYS A 18 -4.79 1.13 -11.82
C CYS A 18 -4.74 0.20 -13.05
N PRO A 19 -4.19 0.66 -14.18
CA PRO A 19 -3.97 -0.19 -15.35
C PRO A 19 -2.90 -1.26 -15.10
N HIS A 20 -2.08 -1.08 -14.06
CA HIS A 20 -1.06 -2.02 -13.62
C HIS A 20 -1.59 -2.92 -12.50
N GLY A 21 -1.28 -4.22 -12.54
CA GLY A 21 -1.68 -5.15 -11.49
C GLY A 21 -0.90 -4.90 -10.21
N VAL A 22 -1.61 -4.79 -9.07
CA VAL A 22 -1.01 -4.69 -7.74
C VAL A 22 -1.72 -5.64 -6.79
N LEU A 23 -0.95 -6.39 -6.00
CA LEU A 23 -1.43 -7.08 -4.81
C LEU A 23 -1.13 -6.22 -3.58
N VAL A 24 -2.17 -5.95 -2.79
CA VAL A 24 -2.09 -5.16 -1.55
C VAL A 24 -2.62 -6.01 -0.40
N ALA A 25 -1.77 -6.28 0.58
CA ALA A 25 -2.17 -6.85 1.86
C ALA A 25 -1.89 -5.83 2.97
N ALA A 26 -2.80 -5.69 3.92
CA ALA A 26 -2.56 -4.91 5.11
C ALA A 26 -2.57 -5.79 6.35
N ASP A 27 -1.57 -5.58 7.20
CA ASP A 27 -1.59 -6.08 8.57
C ASP A 27 -1.78 -4.89 9.52
N GLY A 28 -2.82 -4.98 10.33
CA GLY A 28 -3.14 -4.02 11.38
C GLY A 28 -3.35 -4.81 12.65
N GLY A 29 -2.26 -5.39 13.17
CA GLY A 29 -2.25 -6.09 14.45
C GLY A 29 -2.73 -5.22 15.61
N ASP A 30 -2.50 -5.64 16.86
CA ASP A 30 -2.96 -4.93 18.06
C ASP A 30 -2.38 -3.51 18.25
N VAL A 31 -1.51 -3.06 17.33
CA VAL A 31 -0.96 -1.70 17.28
C VAL A 31 -1.76 -0.83 16.30
N PRO A 32 -1.90 0.48 16.55
CA PRO A 32 -2.67 1.41 15.69
C PRO A 32 -2.00 1.71 14.34
N GLN A 33 -1.09 0.86 13.86
CA GLN A 33 -0.26 1.08 12.68
C GLN A 33 -0.56 0.00 11.65
N THR A 34 -0.95 0.43 10.44
CA THR A 34 -1.23 -0.47 9.33
C THR A 34 0.01 -0.59 8.45
N TRP A 35 0.52 -1.80 8.23
CA TRP A 35 1.59 -2.08 7.28
C TRP A 35 1.00 -2.58 5.99
N VAL A 36 1.48 -2.08 4.85
CA VAL A 36 1.00 -2.46 3.53
C VAL A 36 2.09 -3.21 2.79
N LEU A 37 1.84 -4.47 2.43
CA LEU A 37 2.67 -5.21 1.49
C LEU A 37 2.13 -4.97 0.09
N MET A 38 2.96 -4.38 -0.76
CA MET A 38 2.64 -4.05 -2.14
C MET A 38 3.52 -4.86 -3.09
N GLN A 39 2.90 -5.56 -4.03
CA GLN A 39 3.63 -6.36 -5.02
C GLN A 39 3.04 -6.10 -6.41
N PRO A 40 3.88 -5.68 -7.39
CA PRO A 40 3.47 -5.63 -8.79
C PRO A 40 2.98 -7.00 -9.26
N CYS A 41 1.99 -7.02 -10.14
CA CYS A 41 1.53 -8.22 -10.80
C CYS A 41 1.08 -7.94 -12.24
N TRP A 42 1.10 -8.98 -13.07
CA TRP A 42 0.53 -8.95 -14.41
C TRP A 42 -1.01 -8.84 -14.34
N PRO A 43 -1.70 -8.53 -15.46
CA PRO A 43 -3.16 -8.46 -15.51
C PRO A 43 -3.87 -9.73 -15.01
N ASP A 44 -3.28 -10.90 -15.24
CA ASP A 44 -3.72 -12.21 -14.75
C ASP A 44 -3.42 -12.45 -13.25
N ARG A 45 -2.93 -11.42 -12.54
CA ARG A 45 -2.58 -11.41 -11.11
C ARG A 45 -1.36 -12.25 -10.75
N THR A 46 -0.57 -12.68 -11.73
CA THR A 46 0.72 -13.31 -11.48
C THR A 46 1.73 -12.29 -10.91
N PRO A 47 2.30 -12.52 -9.72
CA PRO A 47 3.36 -11.69 -9.12
C PRO A 47 4.51 -11.37 -10.07
N VAL A 48 4.99 -10.13 -10.04
CA VAL A 48 6.19 -9.70 -10.77
C VAL A 48 7.10 -8.91 -9.85
N GLY A 49 8.38 -9.25 -9.85
CA GLY A 49 9.38 -8.54 -9.05
C GLY A 49 9.23 -8.78 -7.54
N THR A 50 9.82 -7.88 -6.77
CA THR A 50 9.93 -8.01 -5.31
C THR A 50 8.78 -7.30 -4.61
N ALA A 51 8.13 -7.97 -3.66
CA ALA A 51 7.16 -7.33 -2.77
C ALA A 51 7.85 -6.28 -1.87
N GLN A 52 7.19 -5.14 -1.71
CA GLN A 52 7.68 -3.99 -0.95
C GLN A 52 6.78 -3.73 0.24
N TRP A 53 7.37 -3.66 1.43
CA TRP A 53 6.67 -3.18 2.61
C TRP A 53 6.62 -1.66 2.60
N ILE A 54 5.42 -1.13 2.79
CA ILE A 54 5.10 0.29 2.82
C ILE A 54 4.41 0.58 4.15
N GLY A 55 4.87 1.61 4.86
CA GLY A 55 4.28 2.04 6.12
C GLY A 55 5.30 2.55 7.14
N PRO A 56 4.86 2.73 8.41
CA PRO A 56 3.49 2.48 8.87
C PRO A 56 2.50 3.52 8.33
N VAL A 57 1.30 3.08 7.94
CA VAL A 57 0.16 3.95 7.61
C VAL A 57 -0.60 4.19 8.91
N VAL A 58 -0.52 5.42 9.42
CA VAL A 58 -1.06 5.77 10.74
C VAL A 58 -2.33 6.60 10.62
N ASP A 59 -2.50 7.35 9.54
CA ASP A 59 -3.63 8.26 9.37
C ASP A 59 -4.18 8.32 7.92
N ARG A 60 -5.22 9.15 7.75
CA ARG A 60 -5.85 9.39 6.45
C ARG A 60 -4.98 10.15 5.44
N ARG A 61 -3.94 10.86 5.88
CA ARG A 61 -3.00 11.55 4.98
C ARG A 61 -2.06 10.51 4.36
N ASP A 62 -1.50 9.63 5.18
CA ASP A 62 -0.67 8.52 4.74
C ASP A 62 -1.40 7.64 3.73
N ALA A 63 -2.66 7.29 4.01
CA ALA A 63 -3.49 6.52 3.09
C ALA A 63 -3.71 7.22 1.75
N ARG A 64 -3.86 8.56 1.74
CA ARG A 64 -4.04 9.33 0.49
C ARG A 64 -2.77 9.38 -0.34
N GLU A 65 -1.63 9.60 0.29
CA GLU A 65 -0.34 9.63 -0.39
C GLU A 65 0.02 8.26 -0.94
N LEU A 66 -0.27 7.19 -0.19
CA LEU A 66 -0.11 5.82 -0.68
C LEU A 66 -1.01 5.55 -1.89
N CYS A 67 -2.30 5.94 -1.84
CA CYS A 67 -3.18 5.78 -3.00
C CYS A 67 -2.67 6.56 -4.21
N SER A 68 -2.26 7.82 -4.03
CA SER A 68 -1.72 8.63 -5.12
C SER A 68 -0.46 8.02 -5.74
N TRP A 69 0.40 7.39 -4.92
CA TRP A 69 1.60 6.70 -5.39
C TRP A 69 1.26 5.40 -6.13
N VAL A 70 0.26 4.66 -5.68
CA VAL A 70 -0.21 3.47 -6.41
C VAL A 70 -0.80 3.89 -7.77
N GLU A 71 -1.56 4.99 -7.82
CA GLU A 71 -2.17 5.52 -9.05
C GLU A 71 -1.16 6.06 -10.06
N SER A 72 0.03 6.52 -9.63
CA SER A 72 1.04 7.04 -10.55
C SER A 72 1.65 5.94 -11.44
N GLY A 73 1.58 4.68 -11.01
CA GLY A 73 2.17 3.53 -11.74
C GLY A 73 3.70 3.44 -11.68
N GLU A 74 4.37 4.49 -11.20
CA GLU A 74 5.83 4.56 -11.02
C GLU A 74 6.19 4.19 -9.58
N TRP A 75 6.17 2.89 -9.28
CA TRP A 75 6.24 2.35 -7.91
C TRP A 75 7.67 2.26 -7.35
N GLU A 76 8.38 3.38 -7.39
CA GLU A 76 9.64 3.52 -6.66
C GLU A 76 9.36 3.91 -5.20
N VAL A 77 9.85 3.12 -4.24
CA VAL A 77 9.72 3.42 -2.80
C VAL A 77 10.33 4.77 -2.43
N ALA A 78 11.36 5.21 -3.18
CA ALA A 78 11.97 6.52 -3.03
C ALA A 78 10.99 7.68 -3.31
N ALA A 79 9.94 7.46 -4.11
CA ALA A 79 8.92 8.46 -4.43
C ALA A 79 7.87 8.63 -3.32
N LEU A 80 7.70 7.63 -2.42
CA LEU A 80 6.83 7.77 -1.25
C LEU A 80 7.41 8.76 -0.23
N PRO A 81 6.62 9.38 0.65
CA PRO A 81 7.15 10.14 1.78
C PRO A 81 8.00 9.27 2.72
N ALA A 82 9.08 9.82 3.29
CA ALA A 82 10.03 9.06 4.12
C ALA A 82 9.39 8.26 5.27
N ARG A 83 8.30 8.77 5.86
CA ARG A 83 7.54 8.09 6.93
C ARG A 83 6.86 6.77 6.49
N LEU A 84 6.58 6.62 5.20
CA LEU A 84 5.98 5.40 4.62
C LEU A 84 7.01 4.44 4.04
N ARG A 85 8.30 4.75 4.12
CA ARG A 85 9.38 3.90 3.56
C ARG A 85 9.94 2.91 4.58
N SER A 86 9.35 2.86 5.78
CA SER A 86 9.82 1.94 6.82
C SER A 86 9.37 0.52 6.51
N ARG A 87 10.03 -0.46 7.13
CA ARG A 87 9.63 -1.86 7.09
C ARG A 87 9.22 -2.28 8.50
N PRO A 88 8.29 -3.22 8.66
CA PRO A 88 7.99 -3.78 9.97
C PRO A 88 9.27 -4.41 10.53
N THR A 89 9.65 -3.99 11.74
CA THR A 89 10.68 -4.65 12.53
C THR A 89 10.06 -5.90 13.11
N GLY A 90 10.47 -7.08 12.62
CA GLY A 90 10.06 -8.37 13.18
C GLY A 90 10.62 -8.61 14.57
#